data_AF-A0A7V3I3D1-F1
#
_entry.id   AF-A0A7V3I3D1-F1
#
_cell.length_a   1.000
_cell.length_b   1.000
_cell.length_c   1.000
_cell.angle_alpha   90.00
_cell.angle_beta   90.00
_cell.angle_gamma   90.00
#
_symmetry.space_group_name_H-M   'P 1'
#
loop_
_entity.id
_entity.type
_entity.pdbx_description
1 polymer ?
#
loop_
_entity_poly.entity_id
_entity_poly.type
_entity_poly.pdbx_seq_one_letter_code
_entity_poly.pdbx_strand_id
1 'polypeptide(L)'
;MSIPLLRRLRASLASRLHLPPPLVRVRLLDRELTVHEGSVRTPPDYDDAWILACALHAEVVFDVGCNIGQAAILMLQSPSIKHAVLIDANPRALVLAASNLIRNRLSARVHFVQAFVGGAEDAVVDFWTFATAQASSIYRSNFSRRSQRRCPKPTLVPTLTLDKICEL
;
A
#
# COMPACT_ATOMS: atom_id res chain seq x y z
N MET A 1 5.95 26.99 -21.50
CA MET A 1 6.47 25.76 -20.85
C MET A 1 5.53 24.62 -21.20
N SER A 2 6.01 23.51 -21.76
CA SER A 2 5.13 22.40 -22.14
C SER A 2 4.49 21.75 -20.90
N ILE A 3 3.21 21.39 -20.98
CA ILE A 3 2.42 20.71 -19.93
C ILE A 3 3.17 19.52 -19.28
N PRO A 4 3.93 18.68 -20.01
CA PRO A 4 4.69 17.57 -19.42
C PRO A 4 5.83 18.02 -18.49
N LEU A 5 6.46 19.16 -18.77
CA LEU A 5 7.59 19.67 -17.99
C LEU A 5 7.12 20.16 -16.61
N LEU A 6 6.01 20.90 -16.58
CA LEU A 6 5.33 21.34 -15.35
C LEU A 6 4.91 20.15 -14.48
N ARG A 7 4.35 19.10 -15.09
CA ARG A 7 3.93 17.89 -14.36
C ARG A 7 5.11 17.16 -13.73
N ARG A 8 6.23 17.02 -14.45
CA ARG A 8 7.47 16.41 -13.92
C ARG A 8 8.07 17.25 -12.80
N LEU A 9 8.08 18.56 -12.93
CA LEU A 9 8.62 19.47 -11.91
C LEU A 9 7.79 19.41 -10.63
N ARG A 10 6.45 19.42 -10.74
CA ARG A 10 5.53 19.25 -9.62
C ARG A 10 5.71 17.89 -8.93
N ALA A 11 5.78 16.80 -9.68
CA ALA A 11 6.01 15.47 -9.12
C ALA A 11 7.37 15.38 -8.39
N SER A 12 8.42 15.98 -8.96
CA SER A 12 9.74 16.02 -8.32
C SER A 12 9.75 16.88 -7.05
N LEU A 13 9.05 18.01 -7.04
CA LEU A 13 8.91 18.88 -5.86
C LEU A 13 8.07 18.20 -4.77
N ALA A 14 6.93 17.62 -5.12
CA ALA A 14 6.08 16.88 -4.19
C ALA A 14 6.84 15.73 -3.54
N SER A 15 7.63 14.98 -4.32
CA SER A 15 8.50 13.92 -3.82
C SER A 15 9.55 14.43 -2.82
N ARG A 16 10.23 15.56 -3.13
CA ARG A 16 11.23 16.18 -2.24
C ARG A 16 10.63 16.77 -0.97
N LEU A 17 9.43 17.35 -1.07
CA LEU A 17 8.71 17.96 0.05
C LEU A 17 7.85 16.96 0.81
N HIS A 18 7.88 15.68 0.42
CA HIS A 18 7.09 14.61 1.04
C HIS A 18 5.59 14.89 1.06
N LEU A 19 5.10 15.61 0.05
CA LEU A 19 3.68 15.85 -0.11
C LEU A 19 2.99 14.57 -0.59
N PRO A 20 1.82 14.23 -0.04
CA PRO A 20 1.06 13.08 -0.52
C PRO A 20 0.63 13.31 -1.99
N PRO A 21 0.40 12.24 -2.76
CA PRO A 21 -0.21 12.37 -4.08
C PRO A 21 -1.55 13.13 -3.98
N PRO A 22 -1.95 13.88 -5.02
CA PRO A 22 -3.22 14.57 -5.01
C PRO A 22 -4.38 13.59 -4.86
N LEU A 23 -5.50 14.05 -4.32
CA LEU A 23 -6.72 13.25 -4.27
C LEU A 23 -7.40 13.26 -5.64
N VAL A 24 -7.90 12.10 -6.03
CA VAL A 24 -8.64 11.88 -7.28
C VAL A 24 -9.93 11.12 -6.97
N ARG A 25 -10.94 11.32 -7.83
CA ARG A 25 -12.15 10.50 -7.82
C ARG A 25 -11.99 9.37 -8.82
N VAL A 26 -12.32 8.16 -8.40
CA VAL A 26 -12.31 6.95 -9.24
C VAL A 26 -13.62 6.20 -9.08
N ARG A 27 -14.01 5.42 -10.09
CA ARG A 27 -15.16 4.52 -10.01
C ARG A 27 -14.64 3.08 -9.96
N LEU A 28 -15.09 2.32 -8.95
CA LEU A 28 -14.71 0.93 -8.74
C LEU A 28 -15.93 0.16 -8.22
N LEU A 29 -16.29 -0.96 -8.86
CA LEU A 29 -17.49 -1.75 -8.52
C LEU A 29 -18.75 -0.89 -8.34
N ASP A 30 -18.98 0.02 -9.30
CA ASP A 30 -20.10 0.99 -9.32
C ASP A 30 -20.14 1.98 -8.14
N ARG A 31 -19.06 2.10 -7.38
CA ARG A 31 -18.92 3.08 -6.30
C ARG A 31 -17.94 4.17 -6.68
N GLU A 32 -18.27 5.41 -6.30
CA GLU A 32 -17.35 6.53 -6.40
C GLU A 32 -16.48 6.60 -5.15
N LEU A 33 -15.16 6.54 -5.34
CA LEU A 33 -14.17 6.58 -4.28
C LEU A 33 -13.31 7.83 -4.41
N THR A 34 -12.92 8.40 -3.27
CA THR A 34 -11.92 9.47 -3.21
C THR A 34 -10.63 8.89 -2.65
N VAL A 35 -9.58 8.82 -3.46
CA VAL A 35 -8.31 8.18 -3.12
C VAL A 35 -7.12 9.04 -3.54
N HIS A 36 -5.93 8.78 -3.01
CA HIS A 36 -4.69 9.35 -3.52
C HIS A 36 -4.40 8.83 -4.94
N GLU A 37 -3.93 9.70 -5.84
CA GLU A 37 -3.55 9.34 -7.21
C GLU A 37 -2.59 8.14 -7.22
N GLY A 38 -2.91 7.15 -8.05
CA GLY A 38 -2.16 5.88 -8.14
C GLY A 38 -2.64 4.77 -7.21
N SER A 39 -3.62 5.03 -6.33
CA SER A 39 -4.13 4.00 -5.38
C SER A 39 -5.05 2.95 -5.99
N VAL A 40 -5.60 3.22 -7.17
CA VAL A 40 -6.40 2.25 -7.93
C VAL A 40 -5.75 2.12 -9.28
N ARG A 41 -5.36 0.90 -9.64
CA ARG A 41 -4.76 0.62 -10.94
C ARG A 41 -5.78 0.78 -12.07
N THR A 42 -5.28 1.28 -13.20
CA THR A 42 -6.04 1.39 -14.45
C THR A 42 -5.12 1.01 -15.61
N PRO A 43 -5.44 -0.01 -16.42
CA PRO A 43 -6.63 -0.88 -16.31
C PRO A 43 -6.56 -1.83 -15.10
N PRO A 44 -7.72 -2.34 -14.62
CA PRO A 44 -7.77 -3.43 -13.65
C PRO A 44 -7.02 -4.67 -14.14
N ASP A 45 -6.57 -5.50 -13.20
CA ASP A 45 -5.86 -6.75 -13.43
C ASP A 45 -6.74 -7.96 -13.06
N TYR A 46 -6.41 -9.13 -13.59
CA TYR A 46 -7.08 -10.38 -13.24
C TYR A 46 -7.05 -10.64 -11.73
N ASP A 47 -5.94 -10.31 -11.09
CA ASP A 47 -5.74 -10.45 -9.64
C ASP A 47 -6.77 -9.65 -8.83
N ASP A 48 -7.26 -8.52 -9.34
CA ASP A 48 -8.27 -7.72 -8.65
C ASP A 48 -9.60 -8.50 -8.51
N ALA A 49 -9.98 -9.26 -9.54
CA ALA A 49 -11.17 -10.10 -9.53
C ALA A 49 -10.99 -11.33 -8.62
N TRP A 50 -9.79 -11.93 -8.63
CA TRP A 50 -9.46 -13.04 -7.75
C TRP A 50 -9.52 -12.63 -6.27
N ILE A 51 -8.92 -11.49 -5.92
CA ILE A 51 -8.94 -10.93 -4.56
C ILE A 51 -10.38 -10.69 -4.10
N LEU A 52 -11.22 -10.11 -4.97
CA LEU A 52 -12.63 -9.88 -4.65
C LEU A 52 -13.38 -11.20 -4.42
N ALA A 53 -13.16 -12.21 -5.27
CA ALA A 53 -13.76 -13.53 -5.12
C ALA A 53 -13.37 -14.19 -3.78
N CYS A 54 -12.09 -14.14 -3.40
CA CYS A 54 -11.64 -14.63 -2.09
C CYS A 54 -12.29 -13.85 -0.94
N ALA A 55 -12.38 -12.53 -1.04
CA ALA A 55 -12.98 -11.68 0.00
C ALA A 55 -14.47 -11.93 0.22
N LEU A 56 -15.20 -12.46 -0.77
CA LEU A 56 -16.60 -12.86 -0.61
C LEU A 56 -16.75 -14.09 0.29
N HIS A 57 -15.70 -14.90 0.44
CA HIS A 57 -15.69 -16.14 1.22
C HIS A 57 -14.85 -16.05 2.51
N ALA A 58 -14.34 -14.87 2.86
CA ALA A 58 -13.54 -14.65 4.06
C ALA A 58 -14.26 -13.70 5.02
N GLU A 59 -14.02 -13.87 6.32
CA GLU A 59 -14.47 -12.94 7.35
C GLU A 59 -13.35 -12.04 7.88
N VAL A 60 -12.13 -12.55 7.88
CA VAL A 60 -10.93 -11.85 8.35
C VAL A 60 -9.88 -11.93 7.26
N VAL A 61 -9.17 -10.82 7.01
CA VAL A 61 -8.07 -10.79 6.05
C VAL A 61 -6.82 -10.13 6.60
N PHE A 62 -5.67 -10.71 6.30
CA PHE A 62 -4.36 -10.14 6.55
C PHE A 62 -3.76 -9.71 5.21
N ASP A 63 -3.68 -8.40 4.97
CA ASP A 63 -3.13 -7.80 3.75
C ASP A 63 -1.65 -7.47 3.98
N VAL A 64 -0.78 -8.44 3.68
CA VAL A 64 0.67 -8.34 3.89
C VAL A 64 1.33 -7.62 2.73
N GLY A 65 1.96 -6.48 3.01
CA GLY A 65 2.45 -5.58 1.97
C GLY A 65 1.30 -4.83 1.30
N CYS A 66 0.37 -4.30 2.10
CA CYS A 66 -0.86 -3.67 1.61
C CYS A 66 -0.62 -2.42 0.74
N ASN A 67 0.61 -1.89 0.74
CA ASN A 67 1.01 -0.71 -0.01
C ASN A 67 0.08 0.47 0.34
N ILE A 68 -0.42 1.20 -0.67
CA ILE A 68 -1.38 2.29 -0.53
C ILE A 68 -2.85 1.81 -0.45
N GLY A 69 -3.06 0.51 -0.22
CA GLY A 69 -4.36 -0.06 0.18
C GLY A 69 -5.29 -0.44 -0.97
N GLN A 70 -4.79 -0.71 -2.17
CA GLN A 70 -5.64 -1.09 -3.30
C GLN A 70 -6.44 -2.37 -3.02
N ALA A 71 -5.76 -3.44 -2.61
CA ALA A 71 -6.40 -4.72 -2.32
C ALA A 71 -7.42 -4.55 -1.18
N ALA A 72 -7.04 -3.86 -0.09
CA ALA A 72 -7.97 -3.52 0.98
C ALA A 72 -9.23 -2.78 0.52
N ILE A 73 -9.10 -1.77 -0.36
CA ILE A 73 -10.26 -1.05 -0.92
C ILE A 73 -11.21 -2.01 -1.63
N LEU A 74 -10.68 -2.96 -2.41
CA LEU A 74 -11.46 -3.98 -3.10
C LEU A 74 -12.13 -4.95 -2.12
N MET A 75 -11.34 -5.58 -1.24
CA MET A 75 -11.81 -6.60 -0.30
C MET A 75 -12.87 -6.05 0.65
N LEU A 76 -12.72 -4.81 1.12
CA LEU A 76 -13.67 -4.18 2.04
C LEU A 76 -15.00 -3.79 1.39
N GLN A 77 -15.14 -3.91 0.06
CA GLN A 77 -16.46 -3.87 -0.59
C GLN A 77 -17.27 -5.14 -0.34
N SER A 78 -16.61 -6.26 -0.01
CA SER A 78 -17.28 -7.48 0.39
C SER A 78 -17.99 -7.28 1.73
N PRO A 79 -19.27 -7.66 1.84
CA PRO A 79 -20.00 -7.65 3.11
C PRO A 79 -19.51 -8.74 4.07
N SER A 80 -18.84 -9.79 3.56
CA SER A 80 -18.35 -10.92 4.36
C SER A 80 -17.19 -10.51 5.28
N ILE A 81 -16.36 -9.56 4.85
CA ILE A 81 -15.20 -9.10 5.62
C ILE A 81 -15.67 -8.32 6.87
N LYS A 82 -15.47 -8.90 8.04
CA LYS A 82 -15.75 -8.31 9.35
C LYS A 82 -14.54 -7.52 9.86
N HIS A 83 -13.33 -8.00 9.54
CA HIS A 83 -12.09 -7.42 10.03
C HIS A 83 -10.97 -7.54 8.99
N ALA A 84 -10.08 -6.55 8.92
CA ALA A 84 -8.88 -6.60 8.11
C ALA A 84 -7.68 -6.07 8.89
N VAL A 85 -6.53 -6.71 8.73
CA VAL A 85 -5.25 -6.24 9.25
C VAL A 85 -4.38 -5.85 8.06
N LEU A 86 -4.08 -4.57 7.92
CA LEU A 86 -3.24 -4.03 6.85
C LEU A 86 -1.82 -3.85 7.37
N ILE A 87 -0.89 -4.55 6.74
CA ILE A 87 0.50 -4.63 7.21
C ILE A 87 1.41 -4.09 6.11
N ASP A 88 2.20 -3.08 6.43
CA ASP A 88 3.24 -2.61 5.51
C ASP A 88 4.44 -2.06 6.30
N ALA A 89 5.65 -2.43 5.89
CA ALA A 89 6.88 -1.94 6.51
C ALA A 89 7.16 -0.48 6.16
N ASN A 90 6.58 0.05 5.08
CA ASN A 90 6.72 1.43 4.69
C ASN A 90 5.63 2.30 5.35
N PRO A 91 5.98 3.13 6.36
CA PRO A 91 5.00 3.96 7.05
C PRO A 91 4.24 4.91 6.12
N ARG A 92 4.86 5.37 5.03
CA ARG A 92 4.20 6.25 4.07
C ARG A 92 3.11 5.54 3.27
N ALA A 93 3.35 4.28 2.91
CA ALA A 93 2.36 3.47 2.20
C ALA A 93 1.14 3.28 3.11
N LEU A 94 1.40 2.90 4.36
CA LEU A 94 0.37 2.64 5.36
C LEU A 94 -0.46 3.89 5.70
N VAL A 95 0.18 5.08 5.80
CA VAL A 95 -0.54 6.35 5.98
C VAL A 95 -1.45 6.67 4.79
N LEU A 96 -1.00 6.41 3.55
CA LEU A 96 -1.82 6.62 2.35
C LEU A 96 -2.98 5.61 2.30
N ALA A 97 -2.74 4.34 2.66
CA ALA A 97 -3.79 3.33 2.80
C ALA A 97 -4.84 3.76 3.84
N ALA A 98 -4.41 4.18 5.02
CA ALA A 98 -5.30 4.68 6.06
C ALA A 98 -6.12 5.90 5.59
N SER A 99 -5.48 6.88 4.96
CA SER A 99 -6.15 8.06 4.37
C SER A 99 -7.21 7.65 3.34
N ASN A 100 -6.88 6.73 2.43
CA ASN A 100 -7.80 6.20 1.44
C ASN A 100 -9.00 5.51 2.11
N LEU A 101 -8.78 4.66 3.10
CA LEU A 101 -9.86 3.91 3.75
C LEU A 101 -10.74 4.80 4.62
N ILE A 102 -10.17 5.75 5.37
CA ILE A 102 -10.93 6.72 6.20
C ILE A 102 -11.87 7.55 5.32
N ARG A 103 -11.36 8.10 4.20
CA ARG A 103 -12.14 8.94 3.28
C ARG A 103 -13.33 8.21 2.67
N ASN A 104 -13.22 6.90 2.50
CA ASN A 104 -14.26 6.06 1.93
C ASN A 104 -15.06 5.28 2.99
N ARG A 105 -14.91 5.63 4.29
CA ARG A 105 -15.61 5.01 5.43
C ARG A 105 -15.36 3.50 5.57
N LEU A 106 -14.21 3.03 5.12
CA LEU A 106 -13.82 1.61 5.17
C LEU A 106 -12.92 1.28 6.37
N SER A 107 -12.33 2.30 7.03
CA SER A 107 -11.32 2.11 8.09
C SER A 107 -11.84 1.53 9.40
N ALA A 108 -13.16 1.57 9.66
CA ALA A 108 -13.73 1.14 10.93
C ALA A 108 -13.54 -0.36 11.24
N ARG A 109 -13.24 -1.16 10.21
CA ARG A 109 -13.00 -2.61 10.31
C ARG A 109 -11.51 -2.96 10.16
N VAL A 110 -10.61 -1.97 10.26
CA VAL A 110 -9.22 -2.12 9.83
C VAL A 110 -8.24 -1.79 10.96
N HIS A 111 -7.31 -2.72 11.20
CA HIS A 111 -6.15 -2.53 12.06
C HIS A 111 -4.92 -2.32 11.19
N PHE A 112 -4.10 -1.33 11.51
CA PHE A 112 -2.91 -0.98 10.74
C PHE A 112 -1.65 -1.35 11.52
N VAL A 113 -0.77 -2.16 10.92
CA VAL A 113 0.46 -2.63 11.54
C VAL A 113 1.66 -2.22 10.69
N GLN A 114 2.57 -1.45 11.26
CA GLN A 114 3.81 -1.07 10.60
C GLN A 114 4.92 -2.06 10.94
N ALA A 115 5.07 -3.11 10.13
CA ALA A 115 6.13 -4.09 10.29
C ALA A 115 6.47 -4.77 8.96
N PHE A 116 7.67 -5.34 8.87
CA PHE A 116 7.99 -6.33 7.85
C PHE A 116 7.54 -7.71 8.34
N VAL A 117 6.68 -8.39 7.58
CA VAL A 117 6.28 -9.77 7.92
C VAL A 117 7.37 -10.72 7.48
N GLY A 118 7.97 -11.44 8.43
CA GLY A 118 9.07 -12.36 8.21
C GLY A 118 8.97 -13.62 9.07
N GLY A 119 9.99 -14.47 8.99
CA GLY A 119 10.07 -15.72 9.77
C GLY A 119 10.64 -15.57 11.18
N ALA A 120 10.95 -14.35 11.63
CA ALA A 120 11.49 -14.06 12.95
C ALA A 120 10.89 -12.77 13.50
N GLU A 121 10.72 -12.73 14.81
CA GLU A 121 10.25 -11.56 15.56
C GLU A 121 11.44 -10.71 15.99
N ASP A 122 11.22 -9.39 16.13
CA ASP A 122 12.16 -8.41 16.69
C ASP A 122 13.52 -8.29 16.00
N ALA A 123 13.69 -8.92 14.83
CA ALA A 123 14.83 -8.63 13.97
C ALA A 123 14.65 -7.24 13.33
N VAL A 124 15.76 -6.61 13.00
CA VAL A 124 15.77 -5.35 12.26
C VAL A 124 16.38 -5.63 10.89
N VAL A 125 15.63 -5.31 9.84
CA VAL A 125 16.04 -5.57 8.45
C VAL A 125 16.17 -4.28 7.65
N ASP A 126 17.12 -4.30 6.70
CA ASP A 126 17.24 -3.26 5.68
C ASP A 126 16.07 -3.35 4.70
N PHE A 127 15.17 -2.38 4.74
CA PHE A 127 14.03 -2.32 3.85
C PHE A 127 14.24 -1.28 2.75
N TRP A 128 14.30 -1.77 1.52
CA TRP A 128 14.51 -0.95 0.33
C TRP A 128 13.17 -0.63 -0.30
N THR A 129 12.85 0.66 -0.39
CA THR A 129 11.64 1.14 -1.06
C THR A 129 12.02 1.91 -2.32
N PHE A 130 11.35 1.61 -3.43
CA PHE A 130 11.50 2.32 -4.68
C PHE A 130 10.29 3.21 -4.98
N ALA A 131 10.58 4.45 -5.42
CA ALA A 131 9.58 5.49 -5.71
C ALA A 131 8.65 5.77 -4.51
N THR A 132 7.49 6.38 -4.75
CA THR A 132 6.46 6.68 -3.75
C THR A 132 5.76 5.40 -3.29
N ALA A 133 6.49 4.50 -2.63
CA ALA A 133 5.98 3.29 -1.99
C ALA A 133 5.48 2.15 -2.90
N GLN A 134 5.72 2.19 -4.21
CA GLN A 134 5.08 1.24 -5.14
C GLN A 134 5.71 -0.15 -5.14
N ALA A 135 7.01 -0.27 -4.85
CA ALA A 135 7.69 -1.55 -4.79
C ALA A 135 8.76 -1.52 -3.70
N SER A 136 8.77 -2.56 -2.85
CA SER A 136 9.66 -2.64 -1.70
C SER A 136 10.20 -4.06 -1.52
N SER A 137 11.37 -4.21 -0.90
CA SER A 137 12.02 -5.50 -0.72
C SER A 137 13.11 -5.42 0.35
N ILE A 138 13.35 -6.52 1.07
CA ILE A 138 14.56 -6.68 1.90
C ILE A 138 15.80 -7.00 1.06
N TYR A 139 15.60 -7.46 -0.17
CA TYR A 139 16.66 -7.75 -1.13
C TYR A 139 16.77 -6.62 -2.15
N ARG A 140 17.87 -5.85 -2.08
CA ARG A 140 18.18 -4.82 -3.08
C ARG A 140 18.31 -5.40 -4.50
N SER A 141 18.73 -6.65 -4.62
CA SER A 141 18.86 -7.37 -5.89
C SER A 141 17.55 -7.52 -6.65
N ASN A 142 16.39 -7.45 -5.97
CA ASN A 142 15.07 -7.57 -6.59
C ASN A 142 14.71 -6.36 -7.47
N PHE A 143 15.44 -5.26 -7.36
CA PHE A 143 15.25 -4.10 -8.23
C PHE A 143 16.14 -4.18 -9.46
N SER A 144 15.64 -3.66 -10.60
CA SER A 144 16.48 -3.52 -11.81
C SER A 144 17.76 -2.74 -11.51
N ARG A 145 18.86 -3.01 -12.23
CA ARG A 145 20.14 -2.27 -12.06
C ARG A 145 19.96 -0.75 -12.14
N ARG A 146 19.04 -0.28 -13.00
CA ARG A 146 18.70 1.14 -13.13
C ARG A 146 18.01 1.68 -11.88
N SER A 147 17.11 0.90 -11.30
CA SER A 147 16.41 1.23 -10.06
C SER A 147 17.36 1.20 -8.84
N GLN A 148 18.25 0.22 -8.75
CA GLN A 148 19.23 0.13 -7.66
C GLN A 148 20.15 1.36 -7.54
N ARG A 149 20.51 1.99 -8.67
CA ARG A 149 21.32 3.23 -8.70
C ARG A 149 20.57 4.47 -8.21
N ARG A 150 19.24 4.41 -8.18
CA ARG A 150 18.35 5.51 -7.78
C ARG A 150 17.63 5.23 -6.45
N CYS A 151 17.86 4.07 -5.87
CA CYS A 151 17.25 3.67 -4.61
C CYS A 151 17.93 4.46 -3.49
N PRO A 152 17.16 5.12 -2.61
CA PRO A 152 17.72 5.76 -1.43
C PRO A 152 18.36 4.71 -0.50
N LYS A 153 19.00 5.18 0.58
CA LYS A 153 19.45 4.27 1.65
C LYS A 153 18.27 3.45 2.19
N PRO A 154 18.50 2.21 2.63
CA PRO A 154 17.44 1.40 3.22
C PRO A 154 16.94 2.07 4.50
N THR A 155 15.67 1.83 4.81
CA THR A 155 15.10 2.17 6.11
C THR A 155 15.16 0.92 6.98
N LEU A 156 15.55 1.07 8.24
CA LEU A 156 15.49 -0.02 9.21
C LEU A 156 14.04 -0.22 9.65
N VAL A 157 13.54 -1.45 9.55
CA VAL A 157 12.19 -1.79 9.98
C VAL A 157 12.21 -3.03 10.87
N PRO A 158 11.36 -3.07 11.92
CA PRO A 158 11.21 -4.26 12.73
C PRO A 158 10.48 -5.37 11.96
N THR A 159 10.79 -6.62 12.31
CA THR A 159 10.09 -7.78 11.78
C THR A 159 9.06 -8.33 12.76
N LEU A 160 7.94 -8.81 12.22
CA LEU A 160 6.92 -9.55 12.97
C LEU A 160 6.58 -10.83 12.20
N THR A 161 6.13 -11.86 12.92
CA THR A 161 5.48 -13.04 12.33
C THR A 161 3.98 -12.79 12.17
N LEU A 162 3.31 -13.54 11.29
CA LEU A 162 1.85 -13.50 11.24
C LEU A 162 1.23 -14.03 12.53
N ASP A 163 1.83 -15.04 13.15
CA ASP A 163 1.38 -15.57 14.43
C ASP A 163 1.34 -14.47 15.49
N LYS A 164 2.37 -13.63 15.56
CA LYS A 164 2.40 -12.51 16.50
C LYS A 164 1.35 -11.46 16.20
N ILE A 165 1.09 -11.19 14.92
CA ILE A 165 0.08 -10.22 14.51
C ILE A 165 -1.33 -10.70 14.87
N CYS A 166 -1.59 -12.01 14.85
CA CYS A 166 -2.86 -12.60 15.26
C CYS A 166 -3.18 -12.41 16.76
N GLU A 167 -2.19 -12.07 17.59
CA GLU A 167 -2.36 -11.84 19.02
C GLU A 167 -2.67 -10.36 19.38
N LEU A 168 -2.61 -9.45 18.40
CA LEU A 168 -2.85 -8.00 18.58
C LEU A 168 -4.34 -7.65 18.62
#